data_AF-C1BT54-F1
#
_entry.id   AF-C1BT54-F1
#
_cell.length_a   1.000
_cell.length_b   1.000
_cell.length_c   1.000
_cell.angle_alpha   90.00
_cell.angle_beta   90.00
_cell.angle_gamma   90.00
#
_symmetry.space_group_name_H-M   'P 1'
#
loop_
_entity.id
_entity.type
_entity.pdbx_description
1 polymer ?
#
loop_
_entity_poly.entity_id
_entity_poly.type
_entity_poly.pdbx_seq_one_letter_code
_entity_poly.pdbx_strand_id
1 'polypeptide(L)'
;MKSLYLVLIACFFQGINGLISNTLCVDNSKSVCNSLQGQCNQPSILYTCPETCGVCKAICKDYNANCFNEDSQCTINKNLSNTCPKTCATCDECEDLIDSSICENKKSDCAEDNMKYVCRKSCKYCEDTCNDVASDELCKSHVSRGDCGNNEAVKRMCKKSCELC
;
A
#
# COMPACT_ATOMS: atom_id res chain seq x y z
N MET A 1 36.61 27.27 27.76
CA MET A 1 35.63 28.00 26.92
C MET A 1 36.10 27.89 25.48
N LYS A 2 35.45 27.27 24.50
CA LYS A 2 34.06 26.81 24.32
C LYS A 2 34.12 25.47 23.55
N SER A 3 33.93 24.36 24.27
CA SER A 3 33.72 23.03 23.69
C SER A 3 32.23 22.71 23.79
N LEU A 4 31.42 23.35 22.92
CA LEU A 4 29.95 23.17 22.95
C LEU A 4 29.28 23.56 21.61
N TYR A 5 29.91 23.25 20.48
CA TYR A 5 29.40 23.58 19.13
C TYR A 5 29.31 22.37 18.19
N LEU A 6 29.20 21.14 18.72
CA LEU A 6 29.11 19.92 17.90
C LEU A 6 27.97 18.97 18.29
N VAL A 7 26.96 19.49 18.98
CA VAL A 7 25.69 18.78 19.18
C VAL A 7 24.61 19.79 18.82
N LEU A 8 23.63 19.40 18.00
CA LEU A 8 22.46 20.19 17.54
C LEU A 8 22.40 20.58 16.05
N ILE A 9 22.98 19.80 15.12
CA ILE A 9 22.42 19.71 13.75
C ILE A 9 22.43 18.26 13.30
N ALA A 10 21.72 17.42 14.04
CA ALA A 10 21.06 16.25 13.49
C ALA A 10 19.56 16.53 13.54
N CYS A 11 19.11 17.57 12.83
CA CYS A 11 17.71 17.66 12.45
C CYS A 11 17.49 16.55 11.43
N PHE A 12 17.18 15.37 11.97
CA PHE A 12 16.55 14.21 11.39
C PHE A 12 16.05 14.44 9.95
N PHE A 13 16.88 14.14 8.96
CA PHE A 13 16.45 13.82 7.60
C PHE A 13 15.84 12.41 7.55
N GLN A 14 14.90 12.12 8.45
CA GLN A 14 14.06 10.93 8.36
C GLN A 14 12.65 11.44 8.12
N GLY A 15 12.15 11.21 6.92
CA GLY A 15 10.83 11.65 6.47
C GLY A 15 9.77 11.32 7.51
N ILE A 16 9.08 12.34 7.98
CA ILE A 16 8.08 12.19 9.02
C ILE A 16 6.79 11.75 8.30
N ASN A 17 6.66 10.43 8.09
CA ASN A 17 5.41 9.82 7.65
C ASN A 17 4.34 9.99 8.73
N GLY A 18 3.08 9.92 8.35
CA GLY A 18 1.98 9.75 9.29
C GLY A 18 2.09 8.40 9.98
N LEU A 19 1.37 8.24 11.09
CA LEU A 19 1.35 6.97 11.80
C LEU A 19 0.15 6.15 11.33
N ILE A 20 0.37 4.89 10.99
CA ILE A 20 -0.68 3.91 10.71
C ILE A 20 -0.41 2.69 11.59
N SER A 21 -1.33 2.39 12.48
CA SER A 21 -1.29 1.20 13.34
C SER A 21 -2.72 0.75 13.65
N ASN A 22 -2.85 -0.36 14.38
CA ASN A 22 -4.16 -0.87 14.79
C ASN A 22 -4.91 0.06 15.77
N THR A 23 -4.17 0.84 16.57
CA THR A 23 -4.76 1.67 17.64
C THR A 23 -4.71 3.15 17.34
N LEU A 24 -3.82 3.58 16.45
CA LEU A 24 -3.59 4.99 16.14
C LEU A 24 -3.34 5.15 14.65
N CYS A 25 -4.08 6.06 14.03
CA CYS A 25 -3.90 6.42 12.64
C CYS A 25 -4.12 7.92 12.49
N VAL A 26 -3.04 8.65 12.19
CA VAL A 26 -3.03 10.13 12.20
C VAL A 26 -2.09 10.67 11.13
N ASP A 27 -2.48 11.81 10.58
CA ASP A 27 -1.62 12.62 9.72
C ASP A 27 -0.34 13.04 10.46
N ASN A 28 0.76 13.17 9.72
CA ASN A 28 1.97 13.77 10.28
C ASN A 28 1.76 15.26 10.63
N SER A 29 1.14 16.01 9.73
CA SER A 29 0.83 17.44 9.94
C SER A 29 -0.50 17.80 9.29
N LYS A 30 -1.50 18.13 10.11
CA LYS A 30 -2.86 18.39 9.63
C LYS A 30 -2.93 19.53 8.61
N SER A 31 -2.20 20.62 8.85
CA SER A 31 -2.19 21.78 7.94
C SER A 31 -1.58 21.46 6.59
N VAL A 32 -0.46 20.73 6.58
CA VAL A 32 0.19 20.27 5.35
C VAL A 32 -0.72 19.29 4.62
N CYS A 33 -1.27 18.31 5.31
CA CYS A 33 -2.13 17.28 4.71
C CYS A 33 -3.40 17.86 4.09
N ASN A 34 -4.04 18.85 4.72
CA ASN A 34 -5.18 19.54 4.13
C ASN A 34 -4.86 20.18 2.78
N SER A 35 -3.64 20.70 2.59
CA SER A 35 -3.20 21.27 1.30
C SER A 35 -2.90 20.21 0.23
N LEU A 36 -2.75 18.94 0.64
CA LEU A 36 -2.36 17.81 -0.22
C LEU A 36 -3.49 16.82 -0.46
N GLN A 37 -4.71 17.08 0.02
CA GLN A 37 -5.85 16.14 -0.03
C GLN A 37 -6.14 15.62 -1.45
N GLY A 38 -5.95 16.44 -2.49
CA GLY A 38 -6.16 16.01 -3.89
C GLY A 38 -5.05 15.11 -4.46
N GLN A 39 -3.98 14.85 -3.70
CA GLN A 39 -2.79 14.11 -4.13
C GLN A 39 -2.66 12.75 -3.43
N CYS A 40 -3.70 12.28 -2.74
CA CYS A 40 -3.68 11.04 -1.97
C CYS A 40 -3.49 9.76 -2.80
N ASN A 41 -3.59 9.83 -4.13
CA ASN A 41 -3.23 8.73 -5.01
C ASN A 41 -1.70 8.54 -5.15
N GLN A 42 -0.90 9.48 -4.64
CA GLN A 42 0.55 9.36 -4.57
C GLN A 42 0.95 8.62 -3.28
N PRO A 43 1.72 7.51 -3.35
CA PRO A 43 2.10 6.75 -2.17
C PRO A 43 2.78 7.57 -1.07
N SER A 44 3.66 8.51 -1.42
CA SER A 44 4.33 9.38 -0.44
C SER A 44 3.34 10.21 0.39
N ILE A 45 2.30 10.74 -0.26
CA ILE A 45 1.25 11.54 0.40
C ILE A 45 0.31 10.65 1.20
N LEU A 46 -0.09 9.51 0.63
CA LEU A 46 -0.94 8.51 1.26
C LEU A 46 -0.47 8.14 2.67
N TYR A 47 0.83 7.85 2.82
CA TYR A 47 1.42 7.46 4.10
C TYR A 47 1.85 8.64 4.97
N THR A 48 2.05 9.84 4.40
CA THR A 48 2.27 11.06 5.18
C THR A 48 0.97 11.57 5.82
N CYS A 49 -0.15 11.37 5.13
CA CYS A 49 -1.45 11.94 5.43
C CYS A 49 -2.57 10.88 5.48
N PRO A 50 -2.42 9.78 6.24
CA PRO A 50 -3.35 8.66 6.20
C PRO A 50 -4.77 9.02 6.68
N GLU A 51 -4.92 10.00 7.56
CA GLU A 51 -6.24 10.42 8.05
C GLU A 51 -6.94 11.29 7.02
N THR A 52 -6.25 12.31 6.50
CA THR A 52 -6.77 13.20 5.46
C THR A 52 -7.08 12.44 4.17
N CYS A 53 -6.26 11.46 3.81
CA CYS A 53 -6.48 10.64 2.63
C CYS A 53 -7.57 9.57 2.80
N GLY A 54 -8.05 9.32 4.02
CA GLY A 54 -9.09 8.33 4.30
C GLY A 54 -8.58 6.91 4.60
N VAL A 55 -7.26 6.67 4.52
CA VAL A 55 -6.61 5.37 4.82
C VAL A 55 -6.99 4.84 6.19
N CYS A 56 -7.12 5.71 7.18
CA CYS A 56 -7.49 5.30 8.52
C CYS A 56 -8.85 4.57 8.59
N LYS A 57 -9.77 4.85 7.65
CA LYS A 57 -11.09 4.24 7.56
C LYS A 57 -11.10 2.89 6.84
N ALA A 58 -10.10 2.61 6.01
CA ALA A 58 -10.00 1.34 5.29
C ALA A 58 -9.82 0.18 6.29
N ILE A 59 -10.48 -0.94 6.01
CA ILE A 59 -10.36 -2.17 6.80
C ILE A 59 -9.00 -2.82 6.52
N CYS A 60 -8.60 -2.78 5.25
CA CYS A 60 -7.47 -3.47 4.69
C CYS A 60 -6.42 -2.49 4.20
N LYS A 61 -5.36 -2.33 5.00
CA LYS A 61 -4.31 -1.35 4.76
C LYS A 61 -2.96 -1.85 5.22
N ASP A 62 -1.92 -1.35 4.57
CA ASP A 62 -0.55 -1.56 5.02
C ASP A 62 -0.15 -0.53 6.08
N TYR A 63 0.72 -0.95 6.98
CA TYR A 63 1.20 -0.12 8.10
C TYR A 63 2.54 0.55 7.81
N ASN A 64 3.12 0.32 6.63
CA ASN A 64 4.39 0.91 6.23
C ASN A 64 4.36 1.37 4.76
N ALA A 65 4.97 2.52 4.50
CA ALA A 65 5.02 3.10 3.16
C ALA A 65 5.77 2.24 2.13
N ASN A 66 6.76 1.47 2.57
CA ASN A 66 7.58 0.64 1.70
C ASN A 66 6.79 -0.55 1.13
N CYS A 67 5.68 -0.96 1.78
CA CYS A 67 4.88 -2.10 1.37
C CYS A 67 4.44 -2.03 -0.10
N PHE A 68 4.20 -0.82 -0.64
CA PHE A 68 3.81 -0.64 -2.04
C PHE A 68 4.84 -1.21 -3.04
N ASN A 69 6.13 -1.25 -2.69
CA ASN A 69 7.21 -1.72 -3.56
C ASN A 69 7.79 -3.08 -3.13
N GLU A 70 7.15 -3.77 -2.20
CA GLU A 70 7.71 -4.98 -1.55
C GLU A 70 6.86 -6.25 -1.78
N ASP A 71 6.02 -6.28 -2.82
CA ASP A 71 5.18 -7.46 -3.13
C ASP A 71 6.00 -8.75 -3.31
N SER A 72 7.18 -8.66 -3.94
CA SER A 72 8.11 -9.78 -4.11
C SER A 72 8.60 -10.36 -2.78
N GLN A 73 8.74 -9.51 -1.76
CA GLN A 73 9.20 -9.92 -0.44
C GLN A 73 8.15 -10.76 0.29
N CYS A 74 6.86 -10.67 -0.06
CA CYS A 74 5.81 -11.51 0.50
C CYS A 74 6.03 -13.01 0.22
N THR A 75 6.77 -13.35 -0.85
CA THR A 75 7.07 -14.73 -1.24
C THR A 75 8.22 -15.37 -0.45
N ILE A 76 9.03 -14.54 0.24
CA ILE A 76 10.26 -14.94 0.93
C ILE A 76 10.15 -14.64 2.44
N ASN A 77 9.76 -13.41 2.78
CA ASN A 77 9.68 -12.91 4.14
C ASN A 77 8.24 -13.06 4.69
N LYS A 78 8.00 -14.17 5.39
CA LYS A 78 6.69 -14.46 6.01
C LYS A 78 6.24 -13.41 7.04
N ASN A 79 7.16 -12.66 7.63
CA ASN A 79 6.80 -11.64 8.62
C ASN A 79 6.28 -10.36 7.98
N LEU A 80 6.53 -10.15 6.68
CA LEU A 80 6.12 -8.95 5.98
C LEU A 80 4.60 -8.81 5.96
N SER A 81 3.85 -9.91 5.91
CA SER A 81 2.38 -9.87 5.89
C SER A 81 1.75 -9.21 7.12
N ASN A 82 2.45 -9.16 8.26
CA ASN A 82 1.94 -8.46 9.44
C ASN A 82 2.03 -6.93 9.28
N THR A 83 3.05 -6.46 8.57
CA THR A 83 3.28 -5.04 8.30
C THR A 83 2.57 -4.58 7.02
N CYS A 84 2.48 -5.47 6.04
CA CYS A 84 1.96 -5.23 4.70
C CYS A 84 0.82 -6.22 4.35
N PRO A 85 -0.24 -6.32 5.16
CA PRO A 85 -1.27 -7.32 4.93
C PRO A 85 -2.03 -7.16 3.61
N LYS A 86 -2.14 -5.93 3.09
CA LYS A 86 -2.79 -5.63 1.81
C LYS A 86 -1.87 -5.97 0.64
N THR A 87 -0.64 -5.45 0.59
CA THR A 87 0.33 -5.83 -0.46
C THR A 87 0.53 -7.34 -0.48
N CYS A 88 0.72 -7.95 0.69
CA CYS A 88 0.92 -9.38 0.78
C CYS A 88 -0.39 -10.16 0.75
N ALA A 89 -1.54 -9.58 0.38
CA ALA A 89 -2.86 -10.20 0.24
C ALA A 89 -3.29 -11.17 1.36
N THR A 90 -2.82 -10.98 2.60
CA THR A 90 -3.37 -11.66 3.79
C THR A 90 -4.61 -10.96 4.31
N CYS A 91 -4.85 -9.75 3.80
CA CYS A 91 -6.11 -9.05 3.83
C CYS A 91 -6.43 -8.63 2.37
N ASP A 92 -7.64 -8.90 1.89
CA ASP A 92 -8.02 -8.70 0.48
C ASP A 92 -9.47 -8.16 0.39
N GLU A 93 -9.71 -7.02 1.04
CA GLU A 93 -11.02 -6.36 0.97
C GLU A 93 -11.18 -5.60 -0.35
N CYS A 94 -12.40 -5.67 -0.91
CA CYS A 94 -12.76 -4.90 -2.08
C CYS A 94 -13.26 -3.51 -1.70
N GLU A 95 -12.30 -2.64 -1.40
CA GLU A 95 -12.50 -1.24 -1.04
C GLU A 95 -11.46 -0.34 -1.70
N ASP A 96 -11.74 0.96 -1.74
CA ASP A 96 -10.71 1.96 -2.00
C ASP A 96 -9.96 2.23 -0.69
N LEU A 97 -8.64 2.33 -0.78
CA LEU A 97 -7.79 2.64 0.36
C LEU A 97 -7.89 4.11 0.75
N ILE A 98 -8.23 4.98 -0.21
CA ILE A 98 -8.42 6.42 -0.02
C ILE A 98 -9.89 6.79 -0.16
N ASP A 99 -10.22 8.05 0.14
CA ASP A 99 -11.57 8.57 -0.11
C ASP A 99 -12.00 8.32 -1.56
N SER A 100 -13.08 7.56 -1.74
CA SER A 100 -13.56 7.14 -3.06
C SER A 100 -13.84 8.32 -3.99
N SER A 101 -14.15 9.52 -3.50
CA SER A 101 -14.31 10.70 -4.37
C SER A 101 -13.04 11.02 -5.18
N ILE A 102 -11.85 10.74 -4.63
CA ILE A 102 -10.57 10.89 -5.32
C ILE A 102 -10.46 9.85 -6.44
N CYS A 103 -10.82 8.61 -6.15
CA CYS A 103 -10.81 7.52 -7.13
C CYS A 103 -11.81 7.77 -8.27
N GLU A 104 -13.02 8.24 -7.95
CA GLU A 104 -14.05 8.57 -8.93
C GLU A 104 -13.60 9.71 -9.86
N ASN A 105 -12.89 10.72 -9.33
CA ASN A 105 -12.35 11.83 -10.11
C ASN A 105 -11.15 11.44 -10.98
N LYS A 106 -10.45 10.34 -10.64
CA LYS A 106 -9.24 9.87 -11.32
C LYS A 106 -9.40 8.53 -12.04
N LYS A 107 -10.62 8.19 -12.48
CA LYS A 107 -10.91 6.94 -13.20
C LYS A 107 -10.07 6.73 -14.46
N SER A 108 -9.66 7.81 -15.13
CA SER A 108 -8.75 7.73 -16.28
C SER A 108 -7.41 7.09 -15.94
N ASP A 109 -6.99 7.19 -14.68
CA ASP A 109 -5.66 6.83 -14.21
C ASP A 109 -5.64 5.38 -13.68
N CYS A 110 -6.75 4.64 -13.74
CA CYS A 110 -6.86 3.29 -13.18
C CYS A 110 -5.79 2.32 -13.69
N ALA A 111 -5.27 2.53 -14.90
CA ALA A 111 -4.19 1.71 -15.46
C ALA A 111 -2.85 1.84 -14.71
N GLU A 112 -2.65 2.92 -13.93
CA GLU A 112 -1.44 3.12 -13.12
C GLU A 112 -1.41 2.18 -11.90
N ASP A 113 -0.23 1.67 -11.53
CA ASP A 113 -0.12 0.67 -10.46
C ASP A 113 -0.49 1.22 -9.07
N ASN A 114 -0.21 2.49 -8.79
CA ASN A 114 -0.70 3.16 -7.58
C ASN A 114 -2.23 3.23 -7.54
N MET A 115 -2.89 3.43 -8.68
CA MET A 115 -4.35 3.44 -8.76
C MET A 115 -4.93 2.03 -8.58
N LYS A 116 -4.29 1.00 -9.14
CA LYS A 116 -4.62 -0.40 -8.84
C LYS A 116 -4.53 -0.70 -7.35
N TYR A 117 -3.57 -0.12 -6.63
CA TYR A 117 -3.42 -0.34 -5.20
C TYR A 117 -4.44 0.46 -4.35
N VAL A 118 -4.61 1.76 -4.62
CA VAL A 118 -5.40 2.66 -3.76
C VAL A 118 -6.89 2.75 -4.13
N CYS A 119 -7.27 2.42 -5.37
CA CYS A 119 -8.63 2.61 -5.90
C CYS A 119 -9.23 1.29 -6.44
N ARG A 120 -8.93 0.16 -5.80
CA ARG A 120 -9.33 -1.18 -6.28
C ARG A 120 -10.81 -1.30 -6.59
N LYS A 121 -11.68 -0.73 -5.75
CA LYS A 121 -13.12 -0.84 -5.90
C LYS A 121 -13.62 0.06 -7.04
N SER A 122 -13.28 1.35 -7.01
CA SER A 122 -13.69 2.30 -8.06
C SER A 122 -13.13 1.93 -9.44
N CYS A 123 -11.95 1.32 -9.50
CA CYS A 123 -11.34 0.81 -10.73
C CYS A 123 -11.74 -0.63 -11.08
N LYS A 124 -12.61 -1.26 -10.28
CA LYS A 124 -13.16 -2.62 -10.50
C LYS A 124 -12.15 -3.76 -10.50
N TYR A 125 -10.98 -3.57 -9.90
CA TYR A 125 -9.94 -4.60 -9.82
C TYR A 125 -10.26 -5.74 -8.86
N CYS A 126 -11.17 -5.52 -7.90
CA CYS A 126 -11.55 -6.50 -6.89
C CYS A 126 -13.03 -6.91 -6.95
N GLU A 127 -13.79 -6.42 -7.94
CA GLU A 127 -15.20 -6.81 -8.11
C GLU A 127 -15.31 -8.30 -8.41
N ASP A 128 -14.40 -8.83 -9.23
CA ASP A 128 -14.22 -10.26 -9.41
C ASP A 128 -13.36 -10.81 -8.27
N THR A 129 -13.89 -11.76 -7.51
CA THR A 129 -13.13 -12.47 -6.48
C THR A 129 -11.97 -13.28 -7.06
N CYS A 130 -12.01 -13.57 -8.36
CA CYS A 130 -10.91 -14.15 -9.12
C CYS A 130 -10.01 -13.07 -9.74
N ASN A 131 -9.17 -12.47 -8.90
CA ASN A 131 -8.18 -11.48 -9.33
C ASN A 131 -6.80 -11.78 -8.76
N ASP A 132 -5.79 -11.23 -9.42
CA ASP A 132 -4.44 -11.12 -8.86
C ASP A 132 -4.36 -9.83 -8.04
N VAL A 133 -3.80 -9.95 -6.83
CA VAL A 133 -3.53 -8.82 -5.94
C VAL A 133 -2.10 -8.30 -6.13
N ALA A 134 -1.18 -9.19 -6.48
CA ALA A 134 0.21 -8.84 -6.78
C ALA A 134 0.37 -8.11 -8.12
N SER A 135 1.55 -7.53 -8.34
CA SER A 135 1.91 -7.00 -9.65
C SER A 135 1.92 -8.10 -10.74
N ASP A 136 1.62 -7.68 -11.97
CA ASP A 136 1.68 -8.56 -13.15
C ASP A 136 3.08 -9.18 -13.32
N GLU A 137 4.14 -8.42 -13.01
CA GLU A 137 5.53 -8.88 -13.07
C GLU A 137 5.78 -10.04 -12.09
N LEU A 138 5.36 -9.89 -10.83
CA LEU A 138 5.50 -10.92 -9.82
C LEU A 138 4.77 -12.20 -10.24
N CYS A 139 3.48 -12.08 -10.59
CA CYS A 139 2.68 -13.24 -10.95
C CYS A 139 3.23 -13.96 -12.18
N LYS A 140 3.56 -13.22 -13.24
CA LYS A 140 4.18 -13.81 -14.45
C LYS A 140 5.48 -14.54 -14.11
N SER A 141 6.33 -13.95 -13.28
CA SER A 141 7.61 -14.54 -12.88
C SER A 141 7.41 -15.86 -12.12
N HIS A 142 6.55 -15.87 -11.10
CA HIS A 142 6.33 -17.04 -10.25
C HIS A 142 5.52 -18.15 -10.93
N VAL A 143 4.55 -17.81 -11.79
CA VAL A 143 3.86 -18.79 -12.64
C VAL A 143 4.86 -19.52 -13.53
N SER A 144 5.77 -18.78 -14.19
CA SER A 144 6.77 -19.38 -15.08
C SER A 144 7.75 -20.34 -14.37
N ARG A 145 7.94 -20.15 -13.06
CA ARG A 145 8.79 -21.01 -12.21
C ARG A 145 8.03 -22.21 -11.62
N GLY A 146 6.71 -22.28 -11.78
CA GLY A 146 5.87 -23.33 -11.19
C GLY A 146 5.58 -23.13 -9.69
N ASP A 147 5.66 -21.89 -9.20
CA ASP A 147 5.48 -21.61 -7.77
C ASP A 147 4.02 -21.67 -7.30
N CYS A 148 3.06 -21.67 -8.23
CA CYS A 148 1.62 -21.79 -7.94
C CYS A 148 1.27 -23.03 -7.10
N GLY A 149 2.02 -24.12 -7.19
CA GLY A 149 1.79 -25.32 -6.37
C GLY A 149 2.46 -25.27 -4.99
N ASN A 150 3.52 -24.47 -4.83
CA ASN A 150 4.51 -24.65 -3.77
C ASN A 150 4.72 -23.41 -2.88
N ASN A 151 4.20 -22.25 -3.30
CA ASN A 151 4.34 -21.00 -2.55
C ASN A 151 2.95 -20.44 -2.18
N GLU A 152 2.62 -20.48 -0.89
CA GLU A 152 1.31 -20.02 -0.39
C GLU A 152 1.06 -18.52 -0.58
N ALA A 153 2.10 -17.70 -0.58
CA ALA A 153 1.95 -16.28 -0.89
C ALA A 153 1.59 -16.09 -2.37
N VAL A 154 2.27 -16.81 -3.28
CA VAL A 154 1.96 -16.79 -4.71
C VAL A 154 0.53 -17.28 -4.97
N LYS A 155 0.11 -18.41 -4.37
CA LYS A 155 -1.27 -18.92 -4.51
C LYS A 155 -2.32 -17.87 -4.18
N ARG A 156 -2.08 -17.12 -3.11
CA ARG A 156 -3.04 -16.15 -2.58
C ARG A 156 -2.97 -14.80 -3.30
N MET A 157 -1.79 -14.37 -3.75
CA MET A 157 -1.57 -13.09 -4.44
C MET A 157 -1.81 -13.16 -5.94
N CYS A 158 -1.68 -14.35 -6.54
CA CYS A 158 -1.74 -14.58 -7.99
C CYS A 158 -2.82 -15.60 -8.36
N LYS A 159 -3.99 -15.54 -7.71
CA LYS A 159 -5.06 -16.54 -7.85
C LYS A 159 -5.47 -16.77 -9.30
N LYS A 160 -5.66 -15.67 -10.05
CA LYS A 160 -6.10 -15.71 -11.44
C LYS A 160 -4.97 -16.20 -12.35
N SER A 161 -3.77 -15.64 -12.19
CA SER A 161 -2.59 -16.06 -12.96
C SER A 161 -2.20 -17.52 -12.72
N CYS A 162 -2.50 -18.06 -11.53
CA CYS A 162 -2.28 -19.46 -11.17
C CYS A 162 -3.47 -20.38 -11.48
N GLU A 163 -4.55 -19.87 -12.09
CA GLU A 163 -5.78 -20.64 -12.39
C GLU A 163 -6.38 -21.34 -11.15
N LEU A 164 -6.32 -20.68 -9.98
CA LEU A 164 -6.87 -21.17 -8.71
C LEU A 164 -8.32 -20.71 -8.48
N CYS A 165 -8.83 -20.01 -9.47
CA CYS A 165 -10.19 -19.61 -9.77
C CYS A 165 -10.24 -19.44 -11.31
#